data_AF-A0AA38I524-F1
#
_entry.id   AF-A0AA38I524-F1
#
_cell.length_a   1.000
_cell.length_b   1.000
_cell.length_c   1.000
_cell.angle_alpha   90.00
_cell.angle_beta   90.00
_cell.angle_gamma   90.00
#
_symmetry.space_group_name_H-M   'P 1'
#
loop_
_entity.id
_entity.type
_entity.pdbx_description
1 polymer ?
#
loop_
_entity_poly.entity_id
_entity_poly.type
_entity_poly.pdbx_seq_one_letter_code
_entity_poly.pdbx_strand_id
1 'polypeptide(L)'
;MQKLKQHTVFQQTKDRINTELKTISEKNASDLELEDLWDKIKSSLTSVAEKELKPDKRIKKQEWMTNTILELMEERRQHRNKNNDKYKELHRRILHAIKEAKERWMQEKCDEMEILQAKHDTFNLHKKNQRNNRNTEKEN
;
A
#
# COMPACT_ATOMS: atom_id res chain seq x y z
N MET A 1 -11.25 -0.60 6.51
CA MET A 1 -12.11 -1.44 7.38
C MET A 1 -11.77 -2.94 7.41
N GLN A 2 -10.92 -3.50 6.54
CA GLN A 2 -10.56 -4.94 6.62
C GLN A 2 -9.79 -5.31 7.91
N LYS A 3 -8.95 -4.41 8.45
CA LYS A 3 -8.22 -4.65 9.71
C LYS A 3 -9.13 -4.80 10.93
N LEU A 4 -10.25 -4.06 11.00
CA LEU A 4 -11.27 -4.21 12.06
C LEU A 4 -12.02 -5.54 12.03
N LYS A 5 -11.95 -6.29 10.91
CA LYS A 5 -12.51 -7.64 10.85
C LYS A 5 -11.60 -8.67 11.54
N GLN A 6 -10.35 -8.32 11.84
CA GLN A 6 -9.46 -9.16 12.61
C GLN A 6 -9.75 -8.93 14.10
N HIS A 7 -10.19 -10.00 14.79
CA HIS A 7 -10.60 -9.96 16.19
C HIS A 7 -9.51 -9.40 17.11
N THR A 8 -8.25 -9.73 16.83
CA THR A 8 -7.09 -9.27 17.60
C THR A 8 -6.86 -7.77 17.48
N VAL A 9 -6.90 -7.23 16.25
CA VAL A 9 -6.73 -5.79 15.97
C VAL A 9 -7.91 -5.00 16.53
N PHE A 10 -9.12 -5.54 16.44
CA PHE A 10 -10.30 -4.92 17.04
C PHE A 10 -10.15 -4.78 18.56
N GLN A 11 -9.77 -5.86 19.24
CA GLN A 11 -9.63 -5.86 20.70
C GLN A 11 -8.50 -4.93 21.17
N GLN A 12 -7.34 -4.95 20.50
CA GLN A 12 -6.23 -4.05 20.77
C GLN A 12 -6.62 -2.57 20.58
N THR A 13 -7.33 -2.25 19.50
CA THR A 13 -7.80 -0.88 19.23
C THR A 13 -8.80 -0.44 20.30
N LYS A 14 -9.73 -1.33 20.69
CA LYS A 14 -10.72 -1.07 21.75
C LYS A 14 -10.06 -0.79 23.09
N ASP A 15 -9.10 -1.62 23.49
CA ASP A 15 -8.40 -1.46 24.76
C ASP A 15 -7.57 -0.18 24.79
N ARG A 16 -6.92 0.17 23.68
CA ARG A 16 -6.12 1.39 23.54
C ARG A 16 -6.97 2.66 23.60
N ILE A 17 -8.11 2.69 22.90
CA ILE A 17 -9.07 3.80 22.98
C ILE A 17 -9.58 3.95 24.42
N ASN A 18 -9.93 2.86 25.08
CA ASN A 18 -10.41 2.90 26.47
C ASN A 18 -9.35 3.43 27.45
N THR A 19 -8.06 3.09 27.25
CA THR A 19 -6.98 3.64 28.08
C THR A 19 -6.73 5.12 27.85
N GLU A 20 -6.81 5.58 26.60
CA GLU A 20 -6.60 7.00 26.28
C GLU A 20 -7.78 7.86 26.78
N LEU A 21 -9.02 7.38 26.63
CA LEU A 21 -10.21 8.05 27.17
C LEU A 21 -10.21 8.14 28.70
N LYS A 22 -9.78 7.08 29.40
CA LYS A 22 -9.61 7.13 30.87
C LYS A 22 -8.55 8.15 31.28
N THR A 23 -7.42 8.19 30.56
CA THR A 23 -6.34 9.16 30.82
C THR A 23 -6.81 10.60 30.61
N ILE A 24 -7.66 10.84 29.60
CA ILE A 24 -8.28 12.15 29.34
C ILE A 24 -9.28 12.50 30.45
N SER A 25 -10.09 11.54 30.89
CA SER A 25 -11.05 11.75 31.99
C SER A 25 -10.36 12.04 33.33
N GLU A 26 -9.24 11.37 33.63
CA GLU A 26 -8.51 11.51 34.89
C GLU A 26 -7.68 12.81 34.94
N LYS A 27 -7.17 13.28 33.79
CA LYS A 27 -6.36 14.52 33.70
C LYS A 27 -7.18 15.82 33.68
N ASN A 28 -8.47 15.74 33.37
CA ASN A 28 -9.32 16.92 33.19
C ASN A 28 -10.27 17.17 34.38
N ALA A 29 -9.90 16.74 35.58
CA ALA A 29 -10.68 16.94 36.80
C ALA A 29 -10.79 18.42 37.24
N SER A 30 -10.13 19.37 36.55
CA SER A 30 -10.20 20.81 36.85
C SER A 30 -9.82 21.63 35.60
N ASP A 31 -10.71 22.52 35.14
CA ASP A 31 -10.46 23.69 34.26
C ASP A 31 -10.06 23.52 32.77
N LEU A 32 -10.87 22.85 31.94
CA LEU A 32 -10.79 23.07 30.48
C LEU A 32 -12.17 23.29 29.85
N GLU A 33 -12.24 24.25 28.92
CA GLU A 33 -13.41 24.50 28.08
C GLU A 33 -13.81 23.22 27.33
N LEU A 34 -15.12 22.97 27.25
CA LEU A 34 -15.70 21.78 26.62
C LEU A 34 -15.18 21.53 25.19
N GLU A 35 -14.84 22.59 24.46
CA GLU A 35 -14.30 22.55 23.10
C GLU A 35 -12.89 21.93 23.07
N ASP A 36 -12.02 22.29 24.01
CA ASP A 36 -10.66 21.76 24.15
C ASP A 36 -10.66 20.28 24.54
N LEU A 37 -11.64 19.87 25.37
CA LEU A 37 -11.83 18.46 25.71
C LEU A 37 -12.25 17.65 24.47
N TRP A 38 -13.17 18.20 23.68
CA TRP A 38 -13.64 17.57 22.46
C TRP A 38 -12.52 17.42 21.43
N ASP A 39 -11.69 18.44 21.24
CA ASP A 39 -10.55 18.38 20.32
C ASP A 39 -9.48 17.39 20.79
N LYS A 40 -9.24 17.25 22.10
CA LYS A 40 -8.34 16.22 22.65
C LYS A 40 -8.85 14.80 22.42
N ILE A 41 -10.15 14.57 22.61
CA ILE A 41 -10.78 13.27 22.34
C ILE A 41 -10.68 12.96 20.85
N LYS A 42 -11.01 13.94 20.00
CA LYS A 42 -10.95 13.81 18.55
C LYS A 42 -9.52 13.54 18.06
N SER A 43 -8.52 14.23 18.62
CA SER A 43 -7.11 14.02 18.26
C SER A 43 -6.60 12.66 18.74
N SER A 44 -6.95 12.23 19.95
CA SER A 44 -6.60 10.90 20.47
C SER A 44 -7.22 9.81 19.61
N LEU A 45 -8.52 9.90 19.32
CA LEU A 45 -9.22 8.93 18.48
C LEU A 45 -8.65 8.87 17.07
N THR A 46 -8.34 10.02 16.47
CA THR A 46 -7.72 10.10 15.14
C THR A 46 -6.32 9.51 15.16
N SER A 47 -5.53 9.77 16.19
CA SER A 47 -4.18 9.22 16.38
C SER A 47 -4.19 7.69 16.51
N VAL A 48 -5.08 7.13 17.33
CA VAL A 48 -5.22 5.67 17.48
C VAL A 48 -5.68 5.03 16.17
N ALA A 49 -6.64 5.66 15.47
CA ALA A 49 -7.08 5.20 14.16
C ALA A 49 -5.95 5.25 13.12
N GLU A 50 -5.14 6.30 13.10
CA GLU A 50 -3.99 6.42 12.20
C GLU A 50 -2.85 5.44 12.53
N LYS A 51 -2.70 5.04 13.79
CA LYS A 51 -1.65 4.12 14.20
C LYS A 51 -2.03 2.66 13.95
N GLU A 52 -3.24 2.27 14.35
CA GLU A 52 -3.67 0.86 14.34
C GLU A 52 -4.46 0.49 13.08
N LEU A 53 -5.24 1.44 12.54
CA LEU A 53 -6.18 1.16 11.44
C LEU A 53 -5.69 1.62 10.08
N LYS A 54 -4.50 2.26 10.01
CA LYS A 54 -3.92 2.65 8.72
C LYS A 54 -3.73 1.41 7.85
N PRO A 55 -4.23 1.43 6.60
CA PRO A 55 -3.94 0.36 5.66
C PRO A 55 -2.43 0.22 5.57
N ASP A 56 -1.92 -1.01 5.64
CA ASP A 56 -0.49 -1.24 5.39
C ASP A 56 -0.15 -0.59 4.05
N LYS A 57 1.00 0.11 4.01
CA LYS A 57 1.51 0.70 2.76
C LYS A 57 1.35 -0.36 1.68
N ARG A 58 0.68 -0.01 0.57
CA ARG A 58 0.32 -0.98 -0.47
C ARG A 58 1.59 -1.68 -0.93
N ILE A 59 1.76 -2.91 -0.46
CA ILE A 59 2.93 -3.74 -0.79
C ILE A 59 2.89 -3.98 -2.29
N LYS A 60 4.05 -3.89 -2.95
CA LYS A 60 4.21 -4.26 -4.34
C LYS A 60 3.81 -5.73 -4.50
N LYS A 61 2.60 -5.97 -4.99
CA LYS A 61 2.11 -7.32 -5.25
C LYS A 61 2.79 -7.99 -6.44
N GLN A 62 3.34 -7.18 -7.34
CA GLN A 62 3.94 -7.63 -8.61
C GLN A 62 5.38 -7.14 -8.69
N GLU A 63 6.26 -7.98 -9.23
CA GLU A 63 7.70 -7.70 -9.33
C GLU A 63 8.01 -6.49 -10.23
N TRP A 64 7.23 -6.31 -11.30
CA TRP A 64 7.35 -5.18 -12.21
C TRP A 64 6.84 -3.85 -11.62
N MET A 65 6.21 -3.85 -10.44
CA MET A 65 5.58 -2.66 -9.89
C MET A 65 6.59 -1.72 -9.23
N THR A 66 6.75 -0.52 -9.80
CA THR A 66 7.66 0.51 -9.27
C THR A 66 7.00 1.40 -8.22
N ASN A 67 7.81 2.06 -7.37
CA ASN A 67 7.31 3.02 -6.37
C ASN A 67 6.58 4.19 -7.05
N THR A 68 7.08 4.64 -8.20
CA THR A 68 6.48 5.70 -9.01
C THR A 68 5.05 5.37 -9.44
N ILE A 69 4.77 4.13 -9.84
CA ILE A 69 3.40 3.72 -10.20
C ILE A 69 2.49 3.76 -8.97
N LEU A 70 2.97 3.34 -7.80
CA LEU A 70 2.20 3.39 -6.55
C LEU A 70 1.87 4.82 -6.13
N GLU A 71 2.83 5.73 -6.26
CA GLU A 71 2.64 7.17 -5.99
C GLU A 71 1.62 7.79 -6.95
N LEU A 72 1.73 7.52 -8.26
CA LEU A 72 0.77 7.99 -9.26
C LEU A 72 -0.65 7.45 -9.00
N MET A 73 -0.76 6.18 -8.58
CA MET A 73 -2.04 5.59 -8.20
C MET A 73 -2.65 6.27 -6.96
N GLU A 74 -1.82 6.71 -6.02
CA GLU A 74 -2.27 7.45 -4.84
C GLU A 74 -2.70 8.87 -5.23
N GLU A 75 -1.92 9.57 -6.04
CA GLU A 75 -2.28 10.89 -6.56
C GLU A 75 -3.63 10.85 -7.30
N ARG A 76 -3.85 9.83 -8.14
CA ARG A 76 -5.14 9.63 -8.82
C ARG A 76 -6.30 9.47 -7.84
N ARG A 77 -6.11 8.81 -6.69
CA ARG A 77 -7.17 8.65 -5.68
C ARG A 77 -7.56 9.97 -5.06
N GLN A 78 -6.59 10.84 -4.80
CA GLN A 78 -6.84 12.16 -4.20
C GLN A 78 -7.68 13.08 -5.10
N HIS A 79 -7.60 12.87 -6.43
CA HIS A 79 -8.37 13.62 -7.42
C HIS A 79 -9.74 13.02 -7.76
N ARG A 80 -10.09 11.84 -7.22
CA ARG A 80 -11.39 11.22 -7.42
C ARG A 80 -12.49 12.14 -6.91
N ASN A 81 -13.46 12.45 -7.77
CA ASN A 81 -14.59 13.36 -7.51
C ASN A 81 -14.23 14.85 -7.29
N LYS A 82 -12.96 15.26 -7.46
CA LYS A 82 -12.55 16.68 -7.37
C LYS A 82 -12.28 17.30 -8.73
N ASN A 83 -11.48 16.62 -9.56
CA ASN A 83 -11.11 17.11 -10.88
C ASN A 83 -11.05 15.92 -11.86
N ASN A 84 -12.03 15.86 -12.76
CA ASN A 84 -12.19 14.74 -13.69
C ASN A 84 -11.07 14.71 -14.76
N ASP A 85 -10.61 15.87 -15.22
CA ASP A 85 -9.59 15.96 -16.27
C ASP A 85 -8.24 15.51 -15.72
N LYS A 86 -7.86 15.99 -14.53
CA LYS A 86 -6.63 15.55 -13.87
C LYS A 86 -6.69 14.06 -13.49
N TYR A 87 -7.86 13.54 -13.14
CA TYR A 87 -8.04 12.11 -12.88
C TYR A 87 -7.82 11.25 -14.14
N LYS A 88 -8.35 11.68 -15.30
CA LYS A 88 -8.15 11.00 -16.59
C LYS A 88 -6.70 11.08 -17.05
N GLU A 89 -6.07 12.23 -16.88
CA GLU A 89 -4.66 12.42 -17.21
C GLU A 89 -3.76 11.51 -16.38
N LEU A 90 -3.92 11.51 -15.06
CA LEU A 90 -3.18 10.62 -14.17
C LEU A 90 -3.44 9.15 -14.50
N HIS A 91 -4.66 8.80 -14.88
CA HIS A 91 -4.97 7.44 -15.33
C HIS A 91 -4.16 7.04 -16.57
N ARG A 92 -4.06 7.91 -17.58
CA ARG A 92 -3.24 7.64 -18.78
C ARG A 92 -1.76 7.51 -18.43
N ARG A 93 -1.23 8.39 -17.58
CA ARG A 93 0.17 8.32 -17.09
C ARG A 93 0.45 7.00 -16.37
N ILE A 94 -0.48 6.56 -15.51
CA ILE A 94 -0.36 5.25 -14.82
C ILE A 94 -0.32 4.11 -15.84
N LEU A 95 -1.20 4.09 -16.85
CA LEU A 95 -1.21 3.04 -17.86
C LEU A 95 0.11 3.00 -18.65
N HIS A 96 0.65 4.16 -19.00
CA HIS A 96 1.93 4.26 -19.68
C HIS A 96 3.08 3.74 -18.82
N ALA A 97 3.16 4.20 -17.57
CA ALA A 97 4.18 3.75 -16.61
C ALA A 97 4.08 2.23 -16.34
N ILE A 98 2.88 1.66 -16.28
CA ILE A 98 2.68 0.21 -16.18
C ILE A 98 3.23 -0.51 -17.41
N LYS A 99 2.93 0.00 -18.62
CA LYS A 99 3.43 -0.58 -19.87
C LYS A 99 4.95 -0.61 -19.88
N GLU A 100 5.59 0.53 -19.63
CA GLU A 100 7.06 0.65 -19.59
C GLU A 100 7.68 -0.25 -18.52
N ALA A 101 7.09 -0.31 -17.33
CA ALA A 101 7.63 -1.14 -16.26
C ALA A 101 7.51 -2.63 -16.56
N LYS A 102 6.41 -3.07 -17.18
CA LYS A 102 6.25 -4.46 -17.66
C LYS A 102 7.25 -4.78 -18.77
N GLU A 103 7.41 -3.89 -19.73
CA GLU A 103 8.34 -4.06 -20.86
C GLU A 103 9.79 -4.14 -20.36
N ARG A 104 10.20 -3.25 -19.45
CA ARG A 104 11.52 -3.31 -18.81
C ARG A 104 11.73 -4.61 -18.04
N TRP A 105 10.75 -5.03 -17.25
CA TRP A 105 10.85 -6.29 -16.50
C TRP A 105 10.97 -7.50 -17.43
N MET A 106 10.20 -7.55 -18.53
CA MET A 106 10.33 -8.61 -19.53
C MET A 106 11.71 -8.59 -20.20
N GLN A 107 12.20 -7.41 -20.58
CA GLN A 107 13.53 -7.25 -21.17
C GLN A 107 14.62 -7.76 -20.24
N GLU A 108 14.59 -7.38 -18.96
CA GLU A 108 15.54 -7.87 -17.95
C GLU A 108 15.52 -9.40 -17.84
N LYS A 109 14.34 -10.04 -17.95
CA LYS A 109 14.25 -11.51 -17.96
C LYS A 109 14.82 -12.13 -19.23
N CYS A 110 14.63 -11.51 -20.39
CA CYS A 110 15.23 -11.94 -21.65
C CYS A 110 16.75 -11.83 -21.59
N ASP A 111 17.29 -10.69 -21.15
CA ASP A 111 18.72 -10.44 -21.02
C ASP A 111 19.36 -11.45 -20.05
N GLU A 112 18.71 -11.74 -18.91
CA GLU A 112 19.16 -12.78 -17.97
C GLU A 112 19.26 -14.16 -18.63
N MET A 113 18.32 -14.51 -19.51
CA MET A 113 18.32 -15.78 -20.24
C MET A 113 19.40 -15.83 -21.32
N GLU A 114 19.60 -14.74 -22.06
CA GLU A 114 20.66 -14.63 -23.07
C GLU A 114 22.04 -14.78 -22.44
N ILE A 115 22.27 -14.20 -21.25
CA ILE A 115 23.53 -14.39 -20.50
C ILE A 115 23.73 -15.85 -20.09
N LEU A 116 22.68 -16.54 -19.62
CA LEU A 116 22.75 -17.95 -19.26
C LEU A 116 23.02 -18.83 -20.48
N GLN A 117 22.40 -18.50 -21.61
CA GLN A 117 22.62 -19.18 -22.88
C GLN A 117 24.05 -18.97 -23.39
N ALA A 118 24.58 -17.75 -23.32
CA ALA A 118 25.95 -17.42 -23.71
C ALA A 118 27.00 -18.16 -22.86
N LYS A 119 26.68 -18.43 -21.58
CA LYS A 119 27.51 -19.23 -20.68
C LYS A 119 27.36 -20.75 -20.88
N HIS A 120 26.56 -21.19 -21.85
CA HIS A 120 26.18 -22.59 -22.06
C HIS A 120 25.61 -23.28 -20.81
N ASP A 121 25.00 -22.52 -19.90
CA ASP A 121 24.43 -23.02 -18.66
C ASP A 121 22.99 -23.49 -18.88
N THR A 122 22.88 -24.63 -19.55
CA THR A 122 21.59 -25.23 -19.96
C THR A 122 20.72 -25.62 -18.77
N PHE A 123 21.35 -26.01 -17.64
CA PHE A 123 20.65 -26.38 -16.42
C PHE A 123 19.95 -25.18 -15.77
N ASN A 124 20.67 -24.07 -15.56
CA ASN A 124 20.07 -22.88 -14.97
C ASN A 124 19.08 -22.19 -15.92
N LEU A 125 19.31 -22.24 -17.23
CA LEU A 125 18.36 -21.76 -18.23
C LEU A 125 17.01 -22.51 -18.14
N HIS A 126 17.02 -23.84 -18.09
CA HIS A 126 15.81 -24.64 -17.98
C HIS A 126 15.04 -24.36 -16.68
N LYS A 127 15.75 -24.28 -15.56
CA LYS A 127 15.17 -23.94 -14.26
C LYS A 127 14.55 -22.55 -14.24
N LYS A 128 15.18 -21.57 -14.89
CA LYS A 128 14.67 -20.19 -15.00
C LYS A 128 13.42 -20.13 -15.88
N ASN A 129 13.41 -20.82 -17.02
CA ASN A 129 12.25 -20.93 -17.90
C ASN A 129 11.02 -21.52 -17.20
N GLN A 130 11.19 -22.62 -16.47
CA GLN A 130 10.07 -23.20 -15.71
C GLN A 130 9.50 -22.24 -14.66
N ARG A 131 10.37 -21.45 -13.99
CA ARG A 131 9.92 -20.45 -13.00
C ARG A 131 9.15 -19.31 -13.64
N ASN A 132 9.65 -18.78 -14.76
CA ASN A 132 8.98 -17.70 -15.49
C ASN A 132 7.59 -18.15 -15.97
N ASN A 133 7.46 -19.37 -16.50
CA ASN A 133 6.18 -19.89 -16.99
C ASN A 133 5.12 -20.07 -15.87
N ARG A 134 5.55 -20.48 -14.67
CA ARG A 134 4.67 -20.56 -13.49
C ARG A 134 4.24 -19.19 -12.96
N ASN A 135 5.02 -18.15 -13.19
CA ASN A 135 4.65 -16.79 -12.80
C ASN A 135 3.64 -16.19 -13.78
N THR A 136 3.77 -16.45 -15.08
CA THR A 136 2.79 -16.01 -16.09
C THR A 136 1.41 -16.66 -15.90
N GLU A 137 1.36 -17.92 -15.46
CA GLU A 137 0.09 -18.60 -15.11
C GLU A 137 -0.61 -18.00 -13.88
N LYS A 138 0.11 -17.31 -12.99
CA LYS A 138 -0.47 -16.65 -11.81
C LYS A 138 -0.94 -15.22 -12.07
N GLU A 139 -0.53 -14.63 -13.19
CA GLU A 139 -0.85 -13.25 -13.57
C GLU A 139 -2.06 -13.13 -14.52
N ASN A 140 -2.50 -14.23 -15.14
CA ASN A 140 -3.72 -14.35 -15.95
C ASN A 140 -4.93 -14.78 -15.10
#